data_AF-A0A958C6M4-F1
#
_entry.id   AF-A0A958C6M4-F1
#
_cell.length_a   1.000
_cell.length_b   1.000
_cell.length_c   1.000
_cell.angle_alpha   90.00
_cell.angle_beta   90.00
_cell.angle_gamma   90.00
#
_symmetry.space_group_name_H-M   'P 1'
#
loop_
_entity.id
_entity.type
_entity.pdbx_description
1 polymer ?
#
loop_
_entity_poly.entity_id
_entity_poly.type
_entity_poly.pdbx_seq_one_letter_code
_entity_poly.pdbx_strand_id
1 'polypeptide(L)' 'MSPEPSSLYDDVAEVLISEEAIQRRIAELGQRITEDFAGSEVLMIAVLKGALLFLADLVRHVDLPVAM' A
#
# COMPACT_ATOMS: atom_id res chain seq x y z
N MET A 1 -38.22 1.28 11.87
CA MET A 1 -37.10 0.68 12.63
C MET A 1 -35.89 0.81 11.73
N SER A 2 -35.03 1.80 11.99
CA SER A 2 -33.80 2.00 11.21
C SER A 2 -32.83 0.87 11.57
N PRO A 3 -32.10 0.27 10.61
CA PRO A 3 -31.08 -0.71 10.95
C PRO A 3 -29.98 -0.03 11.77
N GLU A 4 -29.64 -0.60 12.92
CA GLU A 4 -28.42 -0.28 13.66
C GLU A 4 -27.22 -0.46 12.72
N PRO A 5 -26.23 0.45 12.71
CA PRO A 5 -25.07 0.29 11.86
C PRO A 5 -24.30 -0.96 12.30
N SER A 6 -24.26 -1.96 11.42
CA SER A 6 -23.39 -3.15 11.54
C SER A 6 -21.97 -2.68 11.87
N SER A 7 -21.33 -3.31 12.86
CA SER A 7 -19.92 -3.01 13.12
C SER A 7 -19.13 -3.41 11.88
N LEU A 8 -18.14 -2.60 11.47
CA LEU A 8 -17.34 -2.86 10.26
C LEU A 8 -16.66 -4.25 10.27
N TYR A 9 -16.60 -4.87 11.45
CA TYR A 9 -15.95 -6.14 11.71
C TYR A 9 -16.92 -7.32 11.73
N ASP A 10 -18.24 -7.10 11.75
CA ASP A 10 -19.24 -8.18 11.84
C ASP A 10 -19.24 -9.03 10.56
N ASP A 11 -18.82 -8.46 9.43
CA ASP A 11 -18.69 -9.11 8.12
C ASP A 11 -17.27 -9.66 7.83
N VAL A 12 -16.34 -9.57 8.79
CA VAL A 12 -14.95 -10.00 8.62
C VAL A 12 -14.72 -11.34 9.33
N ALA A 13 -14.50 -12.41 8.57
CA ALA A 13 -14.28 -13.75 9.13
C ALA A 13 -12.96 -13.88 9.89
N GLU A 14 -11.86 -13.38 9.31
CA GLU A 14 -10.53 -13.40 9.93
C GLU A 14 -9.58 -12.39 9.26
N VAL A 15 -8.48 -12.08 9.94
CA VAL A 15 -7.40 -11.22 9.39
C VAL A 15 -6.43 -12.09 8.60
N LEU A 16 -6.46 -11.98 7.26
CA LEU A 16 -5.56 -12.75 6.39
C LEU A 16 -4.12 -12.21 6.36
N ILE A 17 -3.96 -10.89 6.46
CA ILE A 17 -2.67 -10.22 6.44
C ILE A 17 -2.72 -9.11 7.49
N SER A 18 -1.85 -9.18 8.49
CA SER A 18 -1.77 -8.15 9.52
C SER A 18 -1.19 -6.85 8.95
N GLU A 19 -1.47 -5.74 9.62
CA GLU A 19 -0.91 -4.43 9.27
C GLU A 19 0.63 -4.49 9.24
N GLU A 20 1.26 -5.12 10.23
CA GLU A 20 2.72 -5.23 10.31
C GLU A 20 3.29 -6.06 9.15
N ALA A 21 2.56 -7.09 8.70
CA ALA A 21 2.95 -7.89 7.54
C ALA A 21 2.86 -7.08 6.24
N ILE A 22 1.82 -6.25 6.07
CA ILE A 22 1.69 -5.33 4.93
C ILE A 22 2.82 -4.31 4.95
N GLN A 23 3.02 -3.61 6.06
CA GLN A 23 4.03 -2.56 6.18
C GLN A 23 5.46 -3.09 5.99
N ARG A 24 5.77 -4.27 6.55
CA ARG A 24 7.05 -4.95 6.31
C ARG A 24 7.26 -5.23 4.82
N ARG A 25 6.22 -5.76 4.14
CA ARG A 25 6.32 -6.07 2.72
C ARG A 25 6.47 -4.83 1.85
N ILE A 26 5.80 -3.73 2.20
CA ILE A 26 5.93 -2.45 1.51
C ILE A 26 7.36 -1.92 1.64
N ALA A 27 7.95 -1.97 2.83
CA ALA A 27 9.34 -1.54 3.03
C ALA A 27 10.33 -2.38 2.21
N GLU A 28 10.18 -3.70 2.20
CA GLU A 28 10.99 -4.61 1.36
C GLU A 28 10.85 -4.29 -0.13
N LEU A 29 9.63 -4.01 -0.61
CA LEU A 29 9.39 -3.67 -2.01
C LEU A 29 9.98 -2.31 -2.36
N GLY A 30 9.86 -1.31 -1.48
CA GLY A 30 10.43 0.02 -1.68
C GLY A 30 11.94 -0.04 -1.85
N GLN A 31 12.64 -0.75 -0.96
CA GLN A 31 14.09 -0.97 -1.05
C GLN A 31 14.49 -1.64 -2.37
N ARG A 32 13.77 -2.69 -2.77
CA ARG A 32 14.05 -3.39 -4.03
C ARG A 32 13.86 -2.49 -5.24
N ILE A 33 12.79 -1.67 -5.26
CA ILE A 33 12.58 -0.70 -6.35
C ILE A 33 13.70 0.35 -6.37
N THR A 34 14.13 0.85 -5.22
CA THR A 34 15.26 1.77 -5.12
C THR A 34 16.54 1.19 -5.71
N GLU A 35 16.85 -0.07 -5.38
CA GLU A 35 18.02 -0.76 -5.92
C GLU A 35 17.90 -1.01 -7.43
N ASP A 36 16.76 -1.53 -7.87
CA ASP A 36 16.51 -1.91 -9.27
C ASP A 36 16.50 -0.70 -10.21
N PHE A 37 16.10 0.48 -9.73
CA PHE A 37 15.99 1.72 -10.51
C PHE A 37 17.02 2.79 -10.08
N ALA A 38 18.10 2.39 -9.42
CA ALA A 38 19.14 3.32 -8.95
C ALA A 38 19.66 4.22 -10.08
N GLY A 39 19.64 5.54 -9.85
CA GLY A 39 20.08 6.54 -10.82
C GLY A 39 19.08 6.84 -11.95
N SER A 40 17.85 6.33 -11.86
CA SER A 40 16.75 6.62 -12.79
C SER A 40 15.65 7.47 -12.14
N GLU A 41 14.86 8.15 -12.96
CA GLU A 41 13.59 8.74 -12.53
C GLU A 41 12.46 7.71 -12.64
N VAL A 42 11.64 7.60 -11.59
CA VAL A 42 10.56 6.60 -11.54
C VAL A 42 9.20 7.29 -11.70
N LEU A 43 8.39 6.82 -12.65
CA LEU A 43 6.98 7.18 -12.78
C LEU A 43 6.11 6.09 -12.16
N MET A 44 5.37 6.43 -11.11
CA MET A 44 4.45 5.50 -10.44
C MET A 44 3.00 5.73 -10.86
N ILE A 45 2.32 4.67 -11.28
CA ILE A 45 0.93 4.74 -11.76
C ILE A 45 0.03 3.86 -10.88
N ALA A 46 -1.01 4.45 -10.28
CA ALA A 46 -2.06 3.70 -9.58
C ALA A 46 -3.33 3.57 -10.44
N VAL A 47 -3.78 2.34 -10.63
CA VAL A 47 -5.13 2.08 -11.18
C VAL A 47 -6.15 2.17 -10.06
N LEU A 48 -7.06 3.14 -10.18
CA LEU A 48 -8.05 3.42 -9.16
C LEU A 48 -9.16 2.36 -9.09
N LYS A 49 -9.79 2.16 -7.93
CA LYS A 49 -9.65 2.94 -6.68
C LYS A 49 -8.75 2.30 -5.61
N GLY A 50 -8.71 0.96 -5.57
CA GLY A 50 -8.12 0.21 -4.47
C GLY A 50 -6.60 0.34 -4.32
N ALA A 51 -5.88 0.61 -5.42
CA ALA A 51 -4.41 0.71 -5.38
C ALA A 51 -3.89 1.96 -4.65
N LEU A 52 -4.75 2.96 -4.42
CA LEU A 52 -4.33 4.25 -3.88
C LEU A 52 -3.65 4.15 -2.51
N LEU A 53 -4.23 3.38 -1.58
CA LEU A 53 -3.70 3.24 -0.22
C LEU A 53 -2.34 2.54 -0.23
N PHE A 54 -2.23 1.44 -1.00
CA PHE A 54 -0.98 0.71 -1.15
C PHE A 54 0.12 1.56 -1.79
N LEU A 55 -0.19 2.29 -2.87
CA LEU A 55 0.80 3.13 -3.54
C LEU A 55 1.26 4.29 -2.64
N ALA A 56 0.34 4.90 -1.89
CA ALA A 56 0.65 5.99 -0.96
C ALA A 56 1.65 5.56 0.12
N ASP A 57 1.57 4.32 0.58
CA ASP A 57 2.54 3.77 1.52
C ASP A 57 3.85 3.40 0.83
N LEU A 58 3.78 2.76 -0.35
CA LEU A 58 4.95 2.32 -1.10
C LEU A 58 5.88 3.48 -1.51
N VAL A 59 5.33 4.60 -1.96
CA VAL A 59 6.15 5.74 -2.42
C VAL A 59 7.08 6.28 -1.33
N ARG A 60 6.68 6.18 -0.05
CA ARG A 60 7.50 6.63 1.09
C ARG A 60 8.74 5.77 1.33
N HIS A 61 8.73 4.53 0.83
CA HIS A 61 9.82 3.58 0.97
C HIS A 61 10.72 3.51 -0.27
N VAL A 62 10.41 4.24 -1.34
CA VAL A 62 11.25 4.34 -2.53
C VAL A 62 12.13 5.59 -2.43
N ASP A 63 13.41 5.38 -2.13
CA ASP A 63 14.43 6.43 -2.03
C ASP A 63 15.00 6.83 -3.41
N LEU A 64 14.11 7.35 -4.27
CA LEU A 64 14.43 7.87 -5.60
C LEU A 64 13.53 9.08 -5.90
N PRO A 65 13.90 9.95 -6.87
CA PRO A 65 12.97 10.93 -7.41
C PRO A 65 11.76 10.22 -8.06
N VAL A 66 10.58 10.40 -7.46
CA VAL A 66 9.33 9.82 -7.96
C VAL A 66 8.43 10.90 -8.53
N ALA A 67 7.93 10.66 -9.74
CA ALA A 67 6.80 11.35 -10.33
C ALA A 67 5.54 10.48 -10.19
N MET A 68 4.38 11.12 -10.09
CA MET A 68 3.05 10.50 -9.96
C MET A 68 2.11 10.98 -11.06
#